data_AF-A0A821Z952-F1
#
_entry.id   AF-A0A821Z952-F1
#
_cell.length_a   1.000
_cell.length_b   1.000
_cell.length_c   1.000
_cell.angle_alpha   90.00
_cell.angle_beta   90.00
_cell.angle_gamma   90.00
#
_symmetry.space_group_name_H-M   'P 1'
#
loop_
_entity.id
_entity.type
_entity.pdbx_description
1 polymer ?
#
loop_
_entity_poly.entity_id
_entity_poly.type
_entity_poly.pdbx_seq_one_letter_code
_entity_poly.pdbx_strand_id
1 'polypeptide(L)'
;FIIFPSFTGSSSIDLQNDIISHYILRLAFCPSEEERRWFITNELELFRYRFQVLTKSEQLNYLNDSSSNIKQFYELVTDEEKKHYKESLISSIIIKGLTNPSTIAKSFDSTTYFRVRFQHVPDLVRKRSCFLAHGYAYVSDNDIISFVLQHFRMNISYQMTCSSKKYEFIQQMDTRIELILKMLRKKRIHGTHTTMHTFNENEQTETITFDMLNGLSKRSFPLCMRYLHEQMIQQHHLKHLGRLQYRLFLKGIGLSLDECMKFFRHEFVTNGSMNPAQFEREHVYNIRHAYGQEGKHTSYTPYSCMKIIQDPSPGVNEHHGCPYRHWDIQTLKQRLTNNYDVNEETTNEIIDKTKHHHYQIACQVFFEYQHKVKNYGIGINHPNQYFNESRKLLTGSTTNQNAINNSMPQNTSQI
;
A
#
# COMPACT_ATOMS: atom_id res chain seq x y z
N PHE A 1 29.41 -5.70 -6.36
CA PHE A 1 28.14 -5.39 -5.65
C PHE A 1 27.29 -4.62 -6.63
N ILE A 2 26.00 -4.94 -6.75
CA ILE A 2 25.07 -4.32 -7.70
C ILE A 2 25.04 -2.80 -7.45
N ILE A 3 25.90 -2.09 -8.18
CA ILE A 3 25.95 -0.64 -8.26
C ILE A 3 24.93 -0.31 -9.35
N PHE A 4 24.05 0.62 -9.04
CA PHE A 4 23.04 1.08 -9.98
C PHE A 4 23.70 1.42 -11.32
N PRO A 5 23.13 1.00 -12.47
CA PRO A 5 23.54 1.55 -13.74
C PRO A 5 23.34 3.07 -13.66
N SER A 6 24.43 3.81 -13.72
CA SER A 6 24.46 5.26 -13.65
C SER A 6 23.52 5.81 -14.72
N PHE A 7 22.55 6.61 -14.30
CA PHE A 7 21.73 7.37 -15.22
C PHE A 7 22.67 8.28 -16.02
N THR A 8 22.60 8.22 -17.35
CA THR A 8 23.28 9.17 -18.23
C THR A 8 22.72 10.56 -17.96
N GLY A 9 23.35 11.30 -17.03
CA GLY A 9 22.91 12.62 -16.59
C GLY A 9 22.78 12.82 -15.07
N SER A 10 22.94 11.79 -14.24
CA SER A 10 22.98 11.96 -12.77
C SER A 10 24.29 12.61 -12.32
N SER A 11 24.21 13.62 -11.44
CA SER A 11 25.41 14.22 -10.86
C SER A 11 26.11 13.22 -9.95
N SER A 12 27.44 13.32 -9.77
CA SER A 12 28.18 12.44 -8.84
C SER A 12 27.62 12.46 -7.41
N ILE A 13 26.93 13.54 -7.03
CA ILE A 13 26.29 13.73 -5.73
C ILE A 13 25.02 12.89 -5.62
N ASP A 14 24.23 12.79 -6.68
CA ASP A 14 22.99 12.02 -6.68
C ASP A 14 23.26 10.53 -6.50
N LEU A 15 24.30 10.01 -7.18
CA LEU A 15 24.75 8.63 -7.02
C LEU A 15 25.21 8.34 -5.59
N GLN A 16 25.95 9.27 -5.00
CA GLN A 16 26.43 9.14 -3.62
C GLN A 16 25.26 9.12 -2.63
N ASN A 17 24.28 10.01 -2.80
CA ASN A 17 23.09 10.07 -1.96
C ASN A 17 22.26 8.78 -2.08
N ASP A 18 22.09 8.26 -3.28
CA ASP A 18 21.36 7.02 -3.53
C ASP A 18 22.02 5.82 -2.83
N ILE A 19 23.35 5.67 -2.99
CA ILE A 19 24.14 4.64 -2.31
C ILE A 19 24.00 4.75 -0.79
N ILE A 20 24.20 5.95 -0.23
CA ILE A 20 24.11 6.16 1.23
C ILE A 20 22.70 5.82 1.71
N SER A 21 21.67 6.28 0.99
CA SER A 21 20.26 6.05 1.34
C SER A 21 19.93 4.55 1.34
N HIS A 22 20.37 3.79 0.33
CA HIS A 22 20.18 2.35 0.25
C HIS A 22 20.75 1.64 1.49
N TYR A 23 22.01 1.95 1.85
CA TYR A 23 22.67 1.27 2.96
C TYR A 23 22.11 1.66 4.33
N ILE A 24 21.80 2.94 4.56
CA ILE A 24 21.23 3.37 5.84
C ILE A 24 19.80 2.85 6.04
N LEU A 25 18.98 2.82 4.98
CA LEU A 25 17.62 2.27 5.06
C LEU A 25 17.63 0.75 5.24
N ARG A 26 18.62 0.04 4.67
CA ARG A 26 18.81 -1.39 4.96
C ARG A 26 19.08 -1.65 6.43
N LEU A 27 19.89 -0.82 7.08
CA LEU A 27 20.11 -0.91 8.52
C LEU A 27 18.84 -0.54 9.30
N ALA A 28 18.07 0.45 8.82
CA ALA A 28 16.84 0.86 9.49
C ALA A 28 15.76 -0.22 9.48
N PHE A 29 15.62 -0.94 8.35
CA PHE A 29 14.56 -1.92 8.13
C PHE A 29 15.00 -3.39 8.24
N CYS A 30 16.24 -3.66 8.68
CA CYS A 30 16.68 -5.03 8.94
C CYS A 30 16.11 -5.71 10.20
N PRO A 31 15.65 -5.04 11.28
CA PRO A 31 15.33 -5.73 12.54
C PRO A 31 14.17 -6.73 12.44
N SER A 32 13.01 -6.31 11.92
CA SER A 32 11.83 -7.18 11.81
C SER A 32 11.67 -7.77 10.41
N GLU A 33 11.04 -8.96 10.32
CA GLU A 33 10.80 -9.60 9.03
C GLU A 33 9.82 -8.81 8.15
N GLU A 34 8.82 -8.18 8.76
CA GLU A 34 7.86 -7.35 8.06
C GLU A 34 8.52 -6.10 7.46
N GLU A 35 9.41 -5.46 8.22
CA GLU A 35 10.16 -4.31 7.71
C GLU A 35 11.09 -4.71 6.56
N ARG A 36 11.81 -5.83 6.71
CA ARG A 36 12.67 -6.38 5.65
C ARG A 36 11.88 -6.65 4.39
N ARG A 37 10.73 -7.32 4.50
CA ARG A 37 9.90 -7.69 3.34
C ARG A 37 9.40 -6.44 2.61
N TRP A 38 8.95 -5.42 3.35
CA TRP A 38 8.52 -4.16 2.76
C TRP A 38 9.66 -3.44 2.04
N PHE A 39 10.83 -3.33 2.67
CA PHE A 39 11.98 -2.64 2.07
C PHE A 39 12.42 -3.34 0.79
N ILE A 40 12.57 -4.66 0.84
CA ILE A 40 12.92 -5.48 -0.32
C ILE A 40 11.91 -5.28 -1.46
N THR A 41 10.61 -5.26 -1.18
CA THR A 41 9.59 -5.04 -2.23
C THR A 41 9.73 -3.68 -2.89
N ASN A 42 9.86 -2.60 -2.12
CA ASN A 42 9.99 -1.25 -2.69
C ASN A 42 11.30 -1.06 -3.44
N GLU A 43 12.40 -1.60 -2.90
CA GLU A 43 13.71 -1.56 -3.56
C GLU A 43 13.71 -2.34 -4.88
N LEU A 44 12.99 -3.47 -4.93
CA LEU A 44 12.79 -4.23 -6.17
C LEU A 44 11.98 -3.44 -7.20
N GLU A 45 10.94 -2.73 -6.80
CA GLU A 45 10.15 -1.89 -7.73
C GLU A 45 10.97 -0.70 -8.25
N LEU A 46 11.75 -0.05 -7.38
CA LEU A 46 12.66 1.01 -7.80
C LEU A 46 13.70 0.48 -8.80
N PHE A 47 14.29 -0.68 -8.51
CA PHE A 47 15.23 -1.35 -9.41
C PHE A 47 14.55 -1.71 -10.74
N ARG A 48 13.32 -2.25 -10.68
CA ARG A 48 12.54 -2.61 -11.87
C ARG A 48 12.37 -1.40 -12.78
N TYR A 49 11.89 -0.29 -12.23
CA TYR A 49 11.70 0.95 -12.98
C TYR A 49 13.02 1.42 -13.62
N ARG A 50 14.09 1.50 -12.84
CA ARG A 50 15.41 1.94 -13.34
C ARG A 50 15.92 1.02 -14.46
N PHE A 51 15.78 -0.29 -14.31
CA PHE A 51 16.21 -1.25 -15.33
C PHE A 51 15.39 -1.14 -16.63
N GLN A 52 14.08 -0.86 -16.53
CA GLN A 52 13.21 -0.70 -17.69
C GLN A 52 13.47 0.58 -18.49
N VAL A 53 14.02 1.61 -17.86
CA VAL A 53 14.39 2.88 -18.53
C VAL A 53 15.65 2.73 -19.36
N LEU A 54 16.53 1.76 -19.04
CA LEU A 54 17.76 1.52 -19.78
C LEU A 54 17.49 1.00 -21.20
N THR A 55 18.38 1.35 -22.11
CA THR A 55 18.41 0.75 -23.45
C THR A 55 18.85 -0.71 -23.39
N LYS A 56 18.51 -1.51 -24.41
CA LYS A 56 18.92 -2.92 -24.49
C LYS A 56 20.44 -3.12 -24.43
N SER A 57 21.21 -2.17 -24.99
CA SER A 57 22.68 -2.19 -24.94
C SER A 57 23.19 -1.98 -23.51
N GLU A 58 22.63 -1.01 -22.79
CA GLU A 58 22.99 -0.74 -21.39
C GLU A 58 22.58 -1.89 -20.45
N GLN A 59 21.41 -2.51 -20.68
CA GLN A 59 21.00 -3.70 -19.95
C GLN A 59 21.99 -4.85 -20.15
N LEU A 60 22.45 -5.07 -21.40
CA LEU A 60 23.44 -6.10 -21.69
C LEU A 60 24.81 -5.77 -21.07
N ASN A 61 25.23 -4.51 -21.11
CA ASN A 61 26.46 -4.06 -20.44
C ASN A 61 26.39 -4.29 -18.92
N TYR A 62 25.26 -3.99 -18.29
CA TYR A 62 25.04 -4.27 -16.87
C TYR A 62 25.12 -5.77 -16.55
N LEU A 63 24.54 -6.63 -17.39
CA LEU A 63 24.62 -8.08 -17.23
C LEU A 63 26.06 -8.61 -17.40
N ASN A 64 26.83 -8.00 -18.28
CA ASN A 64 28.23 -8.35 -18.55
C ASN A 64 29.22 -7.73 -17.57
N ASP A 65 28.81 -6.74 -16.78
CA ASP A 65 29.68 -6.08 -15.83
C ASP A 65 30.15 -7.07 -14.76
N SER A 66 31.47 -7.15 -14.59
CA SER A 66 32.13 -7.98 -13.58
C SER A 66 31.72 -7.61 -12.15
N SER A 67 31.26 -6.37 -11.93
CA SER A 67 30.78 -5.90 -10.63
C SER A 67 29.45 -6.53 -10.20
N SER A 68 28.67 -7.05 -11.16
CA SER A 68 27.31 -7.57 -10.94
C SER A 68 27.28 -8.96 -10.28
N ASN A 69 28.36 -9.76 -10.42
CA ASN A 69 28.39 -11.20 -10.09
C ASN A 69 27.26 -12.02 -10.75
N ILE A 70 26.56 -11.47 -11.74
CA ILE A 70 25.42 -12.12 -12.41
C ILE A 70 25.89 -12.94 -13.62
N LYS A 71 27.01 -12.55 -14.24
CA LYS A 71 27.53 -13.15 -15.47
C LYS A 71 27.69 -14.67 -15.42
N GLN A 72 28.01 -15.24 -14.25
CA GLN A 72 28.18 -16.68 -14.08
C GLN A 72 26.86 -17.49 -14.05
N PHE A 73 25.71 -16.81 -14.00
CA PHE A 73 24.40 -17.45 -13.82
C PHE A 73 23.55 -17.45 -15.11
N TYR A 74 24.07 -16.88 -16.21
CA TYR A 74 23.42 -16.90 -17.50
C TYR A 74 24.40 -17.11 -18.65
N GLU A 75 23.90 -17.67 -19.74
CA GLU A 75 24.63 -17.82 -20.99
C GLU A 75 23.78 -17.29 -22.15
N LEU A 76 24.42 -16.77 -23.20
CA LEU A 76 23.70 -16.36 -24.41
C LEU A 76 23.39 -17.61 -25.24
N VAL A 77 22.14 -17.73 -25.69
CA VAL A 77 21.71 -18.83 -26.55
C VAL A 77 22.32 -18.61 -27.94
N THR A 78 22.98 -19.63 -28.48
CA THR A 78 23.57 -19.58 -29.83
C THR A 78 22.48 -19.61 -30.90
N ASP A 79 22.78 -19.13 -32.11
CA ASP A 79 21.80 -19.15 -33.21
C ASP A 79 21.39 -20.58 -33.60
N GLU A 80 22.28 -21.57 -33.41
CA GLU A 80 21.99 -22.98 -33.62
C GLU A 80 20.99 -23.51 -32.58
N GLU A 81 21.21 -23.25 -31.28
CA GLU A 81 20.28 -23.62 -30.20
C GLU A 81 18.93 -22.90 -30.35
N LYS A 82 18.96 -21.61 -30.74
CA LYS A 82 17.76 -20.81 -30.99
C LYS A 82 16.92 -21.40 -32.12
N LYS A 83 17.55 -21.83 -33.23
CA LYS A 83 16.87 -22.50 -34.35
C LYS A 83 16.34 -23.88 -33.95
N HIS A 84 17.10 -24.64 -33.18
CA HIS A 84 16.70 -25.97 -32.73
C HIS A 84 15.42 -25.93 -31.87
N TYR A 85 15.31 -24.97 -30.95
CA TYR A 85 14.14 -24.83 -30.07
C TYR A 85 13.07 -23.84 -30.57
N LYS A 86 13.07 -23.50 -31.86
CA LYS A 86 12.22 -22.46 -32.44
C LYS A 86 10.74 -22.60 -32.09
N GLU A 87 10.15 -23.78 -32.30
CA GLU A 87 8.71 -24.02 -32.06
C GLU A 87 8.33 -23.87 -30.58
N SER A 88 9.18 -24.35 -29.68
CA SER A 88 8.94 -24.27 -28.24
C SER A 88 9.14 -22.85 -27.69
N LEU A 89 10.12 -22.12 -28.23
CA LEU A 89 10.33 -20.70 -27.92
C LEU A 89 9.15 -19.85 -28.40
N ILE A 90 8.66 -20.09 -29.63
CA ILE A 90 7.47 -19.42 -30.17
C ILE A 90 6.23 -19.70 -29.31
N SER A 91 6.06 -20.94 -28.85
CA SER A 91 4.95 -21.31 -27.96
C SER A 91 4.96 -20.48 -26.66
N SER A 92 6.14 -20.19 -26.10
CA SER A 92 6.27 -19.30 -24.92
C SER A 92 5.91 -17.83 -25.19
N ILE A 93 6.05 -17.37 -26.45
CA ILE A 93 5.63 -16.03 -26.91
C ILE A 93 4.11 -15.98 -27.07
N ILE A 94 3.50 -17.02 -27.64
CA ILE A 94 2.05 -17.10 -27.88
C ILE A 94 1.28 -17.01 -26.56
N ILE A 95 1.76 -17.68 -25.52
CA ILE A 95 1.16 -17.63 -24.16
C ILE A 95 1.12 -16.20 -23.59
N LYS A 96 1.98 -15.29 -24.08
CA LYS A 96 2.02 -13.88 -23.66
C LYS A 96 1.04 -12.98 -24.41
N GLY A 97 0.18 -13.53 -25.28
CA GLY A 97 -0.91 -12.81 -25.94
C GLY A 97 -0.60 -12.26 -27.33
N LEU A 98 0.54 -12.63 -27.92
CA LEU A 98 0.84 -12.35 -29.33
C LEU A 98 0.19 -13.42 -30.22
N THR A 99 -0.85 -13.05 -30.96
CA THR A 99 -1.64 -13.99 -31.79
C THR A 99 -1.31 -13.91 -33.29
N ASN A 100 -0.70 -12.81 -33.75
CA ASN A 100 -0.42 -12.59 -35.18
C ASN A 100 0.86 -13.33 -35.65
N PRO A 101 0.77 -14.29 -36.60
CA PRO A 101 1.91 -15.12 -37.03
C PRO A 101 3.09 -14.32 -37.61
N SER A 102 2.82 -13.27 -38.37
CA SER A 102 3.84 -12.38 -38.97
C SER A 102 4.58 -11.55 -37.93
N THR A 103 3.92 -11.22 -36.82
CA THR A 103 4.51 -10.45 -35.70
C THR A 103 5.35 -11.37 -34.81
N ILE A 104 4.90 -12.62 -34.62
CA ILE A 104 5.63 -13.65 -33.88
C ILE A 104 6.96 -13.97 -34.57
N ALA A 105 6.97 -14.15 -35.89
CA ALA A 105 8.21 -14.45 -36.64
C ALA A 105 9.24 -13.30 -36.51
N LYS A 106 8.81 -12.05 -36.75
CA LYS A 106 9.68 -10.86 -36.60
C LYS A 106 10.19 -10.68 -35.17
N SER A 107 9.32 -10.92 -34.18
CA SER A 107 9.68 -10.86 -32.77
C SER A 107 10.73 -11.92 -32.42
N PHE A 108 10.52 -13.18 -32.84
CA PHE A 108 11.46 -14.26 -32.62
C PHE A 108 12.84 -13.96 -33.22
N ASP A 109 12.90 -13.47 -34.46
CA ASP A 109 14.17 -13.19 -35.14
C ASP A 109 14.95 -12.07 -34.44
N SER A 110 14.27 -10.99 -34.03
CA SER A 110 14.88 -9.84 -33.36
C SER A 110 15.17 -10.03 -31.86
N THR A 111 14.59 -11.04 -31.22
CA THR A 111 14.75 -11.30 -29.78
C THR A 111 16.03 -12.06 -29.48
N THR A 112 16.83 -11.54 -28.56
CA THR A 112 17.95 -12.28 -27.96
C THR A 112 17.44 -13.17 -26.82
N TYR A 113 17.95 -14.40 -26.74
CA TYR A 113 17.59 -15.34 -25.67
C TYR A 113 18.78 -15.62 -24.75
N PHE A 114 18.44 -15.79 -23.48
CA PHE A 114 19.36 -16.10 -22.39
C PHE A 114 19.00 -17.46 -21.81
N ARG A 115 20.01 -18.30 -21.60
CA ARG A 115 19.92 -19.59 -20.94
C ARG A 115 20.28 -19.42 -19.47
N VAL A 116 19.35 -19.72 -18.57
CA VAL A 116 19.54 -19.62 -17.11
C VAL A 116 19.03 -20.89 -16.43
N ARG A 117 19.53 -21.26 -15.24
CA ARG A 117 18.90 -22.36 -14.51
C ARG A 117 17.49 -21.96 -14.07
N PHE A 118 16.51 -22.86 -14.20
CA PHE A 118 15.10 -22.52 -13.94
C PHE A 118 14.84 -21.98 -12.52
N GLN A 119 15.67 -22.39 -11.55
CA GLN A 119 15.61 -21.94 -10.15
C GLN A 119 15.86 -20.43 -9.98
N HIS A 120 16.54 -19.79 -10.94
CA HIS A 120 16.79 -18.34 -10.92
C HIS A 120 15.64 -17.53 -11.52
N VAL A 121 14.64 -18.17 -12.13
CA VAL A 121 13.47 -17.50 -12.74
C VAL A 121 12.15 -18.18 -12.35
N PRO A 122 11.88 -18.38 -11.04
CA PRO A 122 10.69 -19.10 -10.59
C PRO A 122 9.38 -18.42 -11.03
N ASP A 123 9.37 -17.09 -11.19
CA ASP A 123 8.19 -16.34 -11.63
C ASP A 123 7.79 -16.65 -13.08
N LEU A 124 8.76 -16.80 -13.97
CA LEU A 124 8.50 -17.15 -15.38
C LEU A 124 8.06 -18.60 -15.52
N VAL A 125 8.68 -19.49 -14.73
CA VAL A 125 8.31 -20.91 -14.65
C VAL A 125 6.85 -21.06 -14.18
N ARG A 126 6.49 -20.38 -13.09
CA ARG A 126 5.12 -20.41 -12.53
C ARG A 126 4.07 -19.94 -13.53
N LYS A 127 4.39 -18.92 -14.33
CA LYS A 127 3.50 -18.37 -15.37
C LYS A 127 3.51 -19.17 -16.67
N ARG A 128 4.36 -20.21 -16.78
CA ARG A 128 4.63 -20.94 -18.03
C ARG A 128 5.04 -20.00 -19.17
N SER A 129 5.73 -18.91 -18.83
CA SER A 129 6.07 -17.82 -19.75
C SER A 129 7.53 -17.89 -20.23
N CYS A 130 8.18 -19.03 -20.07
CA CYS A 130 9.51 -19.35 -20.59
C CYS A 130 9.55 -20.83 -21.02
N PHE A 131 10.41 -21.15 -21.98
CA PHE A 131 10.66 -22.54 -22.38
C PHE A 131 11.65 -23.20 -21.41
N LEU A 132 11.43 -24.48 -21.09
CA LEU A 132 12.27 -25.26 -20.19
C LEU A 132 12.83 -26.49 -20.91
N ALA A 133 14.15 -26.69 -20.85
CA ALA A 133 14.80 -27.91 -21.34
C ALA A 133 16.04 -28.22 -20.50
N HIS A 134 16.23 -29.50 -20.17
CA HIS A 134 17.43 -30.01 -19.49
C HIS A 134 17.82 -29.25 -18.19
N GLY A 135 16.83 -28.77 -17.42
CA GLY A 135 17.06 -27.99 -16.20
C GLY A 135 17.37 -26.50 -16.41
N TYR A 136 17.28 -26.02 -17.66
CA TYR A 136 17.44 -24.63 -18.02
C TYR A 136 16.12 -24.01 -18.46
N ALA A 137 16.00 -22.71 -18.21
CA ALA A 137 14.97 -21.83 -18.73
C ALA A 137 15.57 -20.90 -19.79
N TYR A 138 14.84 -20.77 -20.90
CA TYR A 138 15.17 -19.88 -22.00
C TYR A 138 14.33 -18.62 -21.87
N VAL A 139 15.00 -17.50 -21.62
CA VAL A 139 14.40 -16.22 -21.23
C VAL A 139 14.69 -15.19 -22.31
N SER A 140 13.69 -14.43 -22.72
CA SER A 140 13.88 -13.36 -23.71
C SER A 140 14.56 -12.13 -23.09
N ASP A 141 15.12 -11.27 -23.93
CA ASP A 141 15.59 -9.94 -23.53
C ASP A 141 14.53 -9.10 -22.79
N ASN A 142 13.25 -9.22 -23.18
CA ASN A 142 12.16 -8.52 -22.50
C ASN A 142 11.88 -9.06 -21.08
N ASP A 143 12.19 -10.34 -20.83
CA ASP A 143 11.93 -11.00 -19.55
C ASP A 143 13.16 -11.12 -18.64
N ILE A 144 14.35 -10.76 -19.15
CA ILE A 144 15.62 -10.88 -18.41
C ILE A 144 15.60 -10.10 -17.10
N ILE A 145 14.78 -9.05 -17.02
CA ILE A 145 14.51 -8.29 -15.80
C ILE A 145 14.05 -9.19 -14.65
N SER A 146 13.27 -10.24 -14.91
CA SER A 146 12.79 -11.17 -13.88
C SER A 146 13.94 -11.94 -13.24
N PHE A 147 14.93 -12.32 -14.05
CA PHE A 147 16.15 -12.98 -13.58
C PHE A 147 16.99 -12.03 -12.72
N VAL A 148 17.22 -10.80 -13.20
CA VAL A 148 18.00 -9.80 -12.46
C VAL A 148 17.34 -9.44 -11.12
N LEU A 149 16.02 -9.22 -11.12
CA LEU A 149 15.25 -8.92 -9.91
C LEU A 149 15.34 -10.06 -8.89
N GLN A 150 15.30 -11.32 -9.33
CA GLN A 150 15.43 -12.46 -8.42
C GLN A 150 16.81 -12.50 -7.76
N HIS A 151 17.89 -12.28 -8.51
CA HIS A 151 19.24 -12.22 -7.95
C HIS A 151 19.41 -11.03 -6.99
N PHE A 152 18.87 -9.86 -7.35
CA PHE A 152 18.88 -8.68 -6.48
C PHE A 152 18.13 -8.93 -5.17
N ARG A 153 16.93 -9.53 -5.25
CA ARG A 153 16.13 -9.94 -4.09
C ARG A 153 16.89 -10.87 -3.17
N MET A 154 17.51 -11.92 -3.71
CA MET A 154 18.30 -12.88 -2.94
C MET A 154 19.46 -12.20 -2.22
N ASN A 155 20.18 -11.33 -2.91
CA ASN A 155 21.31 -10.60 -2.35
C ASN A 155 20.88 -9.67 -1.21
N ILE A 156 19.88 -8.80 -1.42
CA ILE A 156 19.41 -7.88 -0.36
C ILE A 156 18.89 -8.67 0.83
N SER A 157 18.09 -9.72 0.60
CA SER A 157 17.54 -10.56 1.66
C SER A 157 18.64 -11.19 2.53
N TYR A 158 19.66 -11.78 1.89
CA TYR A 158 20.81 -12.35 2.58
C TYR A 158 21.55 -11.31 3.42
N GLN A 159 21.84 -10.16 2.82
CA GLN A 159 22.60 -9.11 3.49
C GLN A 159 21.82 -8.47 4.64
N MET A 160 20.53 -8.20 4.48
CA MET A 160 19.68 -7.67 5.56
C MET A 160 19.56 -8.67 6.71
N THR A 161 19.51 -9.97 6.42
CA THR A 161 19.53 -11.01 7.46
C THR A 161 20.84 -10.98 8.24
N CYS A 162 21.99 -10.82 7.56
CA CYS A 162 23.29 -10.67 8.20
C CYS A 162 23.37 -9.38 9.03
N SER A 163 22.87 -8.26 8.51
CA SER A 163 22.80 -6.98 9.23
C SER A 163 21.92 -7.06 10.47
N SER A 164 20.78 -7.75 10.39
CA SER A 164 19.86 -7.94 11.52
C SER A 164 20.54 -8.64 12.70
N LYS A 165 21.39 -9.65 12.44
CA LYS A 165 22.14 -10.36 13.49
C LYS A 165 23.16 -9.48 14.21
N LYS A 166 23.65 -8.43 13.55
CA LYS A 166 24.62 -7.47 14.11
C LYS A 166 23.96 -6.19 14.61
N TYR A 167 22.63 -6.10 14.52
CA TYR A 167 21.89 -4.87 14.77
C TYR A 167 22.03 -4.38 16.22
N GLU A 168 21.89 -5.28 17.20
CA GLU A 168 22.00 -4.95 18.63
C GLU A 168 23.38 -4.39 18.97
N PHE A 169 24.44 -4.95 18.39
CA PHE A 169 25.80 -4.44 18.55
C PHE A 169 25.92 -3.00 18.02
N ILE A 170 25.37 -2.73 16.83
CA ILE A 170 25.39 -1.38 16.23
C ILE A 170 24.64 -0.36 17.10
N GLN A 171 23.51 -0.76 17.71
CA GLN A 171 22.76 0.12 18.62
C GLN A 171 23.57 0.49 19.86
N GLN A 172 24.32 -0.46 20.41
CA GLN A 172 25.14 -0.25 21.60
C GLN A 172 26.39 0.59 21.33
N MET A 173 26.90 0.58 20.09
CA MET A 173 28.09 1.35 19.72
C MET A 173 27.85 2.86 19.67
N ASP A 174 26.69 3.31 19.19
CA ASP A 174 26.41 4.73 19.01
C ASP A 174 24.90 5.04 19.12
N THR A 175 24.52 5.75 20.18
CA THR A 175 23.14 6.15 20.45
C THR A 175 22.56 7.10 19.40
N ARG A 176 23.41 7.85 18.68
CA ARG A 176 22.98 8.75 17.58
C ARG A 176 22.48 7.95 16.39
N ILE A 177 23.15 6.85 16.08
CA ILE A 177 22.75 5.95 14.99
C ILE A 177 21.39 5.36 15.30
N GLU A 178 21.17 4.90 16.54
CA GLU A 178 19.87 4.38 16.96
C GLU A 178 18.73 5.40 16.76
N LEU A 179 18.96 6.66 17.14
CA LEU A 179 17.97 7.74 16.97
C LEU A 179 17.64 7.97 15.49
N ILE A 180 18.64 8.03 14.61
CA ILE A 180 18.44 8.18 13.17
C ILE A 180 17.65 6.99 12.60
N LEU A 181 18.01 5.76 12.97
CA LEU A 181 17.31 4.56 12.49
C LEU A 181 15.87 4.49 12.99
N LYS A 182 15.60 4.93 14.23
CA LYS A 182 14.23 5.09 14.77
C LYS A 182 13.45 6.17 14.00
N MET A 183 14.07 7.31 13.71
CA MET A 183 13.45 8.38 12.92
C MET A 183 13.10 7.94 11.49
N LEU A 184 13.99 7.22 10.82
CA LEU A 184 13.75 6.70 9.46
C LEU A 184 12.60 5.69 9.43
N ARG A 185 12.51 4.81 10.44
CA ARG A 185 11.36 3.93 10.63
C ARG A 185 10.08 4.69 10.93
N LYS A 186 10.14 5.74 11.75
CA LYS A 186 8.97 6.59 12.07
C LYS A 186 8.50 7.40 10.85
N LYS A 187 9.41 7.84 9.98
CA LYS A 187 9.06 8.50 8.69
C LYS A 187 8.37 7.55 7.72
N ARG A 188 8.72 6.25 7.71
CA ARG A 188 7.96 5.23 6.95
C ARG A 188 6.48 5.20 7.32
N ILE A 189 6.13 5.38 8.61
CA ILE A 189 4.74 5.43 9.08
C ILE A 189 3.94 6.54 8.36
N HIS A 190 4.61 7.58 7.87
CA HIS A 190 3.98 8.77 7.28
C HIS A 190 4.04 8.83 5.75
N GLY A 191 4.94 8.05 5.10
CA GLY A 191 5.29 8.26 3.68
C GLY A 191 4.67 7.27 2.70
N THR A 192 4.64 5.97 3.01
CA THR A 192 4.24 4.95 2.02
C THR A 192 3.74 3.69 2.75
N HIS A 193 2.43 3.45 2.66
CA HIS A 193 1.63 2.48 3.44
C HIS A 193 1.32 2.89 4.88
N THR A 194 0.14 3.47 5.04
CA THR A 194 -0.54 3.73 6.32
C THR A 194 -0.89 2.42 7.03
N THR A 195 0.06 1.83 7.75
CA THR A 195 -0.23 0.86 8.82
C THR A 195 0.81 0.99 9.93
N MET A 196 0.30 1.12 11.16
CA MET A 196 0.99 1.26 12.45
C MET A 196 1.65 2.61 12.74
N HIS A 197 0.82 3.60 13.08
CA HIS A 197 1.14 4.35 14.29
C HIS A 197 1.11 3.37 15.46
N THR A 198 2.28 2.92 15.92
CA THR A 198 2.43 2.60 17.34
C THR A 198 2.12 3.91 18.06
N PHE A 199 1.13 3.89 18.94
CA PHE A 199 0.75 5.02 19.78
C PHE A 199 2.02 5.67 20.35
N ASN A 200 2.26 6.94 19.98
CA ASN A 200 3.16 7.79 20.74
C ASN A 200 2.53 7.91 22.13
N GLU A 201 3.08 7.25 23.15
CA GLU A 201 2.66 7.46 24.55
C GLU A 201 2.95 8.90 25.04
N ASN A 202 3.64 9.72 24.25
CA ASN A 202 4.13 11.04 24.66
C ASN A 202 3.64 12.23 23.81
N GLU A 203 2.70 12.02 22.88
CA GLU A 203 1.93 13.14 22.33
C GLU A 203 0.56 13.10 23.02
N GLN A 204 0.14 14.21 23.64
CA GLN A 204 -1.17 14.35 24.29
C GLN A 204 -2.29 14.16 23.27
N THR A 205 -2.57 12.93 22.86
CA THR A 205 -3.74 12.57 22.10
C THR A 205 -4.90 12.53 23.08
N GLU A 206 -5.84 13.45 22.92
CA GLU A 206 -7.13 13.45 23.60
C GLU A 206 -7.68 12.02 23.64
N THR A 207 -7.87 11.48 24.85
CA THR A 207 -8.36 10.12 25.05
C THR A 207 -9.78 10.03 24.52
N ILE A 208 -9.98 9.29 23.43
CA ILE A 208 -11.31 9.10 22.84
C ILE A 208 -12.15 8.21 23.76
N THR A 209 -13.31 8.72 24.18
CA THR A 209 -14.30 7.97 24.97
C THR A 209 -15.52 7.60 24.13
N PHE A 210 -16.33 6.68 24.65
CA PHE A 210 -17.61 6.28 24.08
C PHE A 210 -18.52 7.49 23.76
N ASP A 211 -18.66 8.43 24.69
CA ASP A 211 -19.57 9.58 24.55
C ASP A 211 -19.17 10.53 23.40
N MET A 212 -17.87 10.56 23.05
CA MET A 212 -17.36 11.39 21.97
C MET A 212 -17.68 10.84 20.58
N LEU A 213 -17.99 9.54 20.46
CA LEU A 213 -18.13 8.87 19.15
C LEU A 213 -19.22 9.48 18.28
N ASN A 214 -20.34 9.90 18.87
CA ASN A 214 -21.44 10.58 18.16
C ASN A 214 -20.97 11.88 17.49
N GLY A 215 -20.18 12.68 18.20
CA GLY A 215 -19.61 13.92 17.69
C GLY A 215 -18.53 13.67 16.64
N LEU A 216 -17.64 12.71 16.91
CA LEU A 216 -16.55 12.33 16.01
C LEU A 216 -17.06 11.73 14.70
N SER A 217 -18.15 10.97 14.73
CA SER A 217 -18.76 10.39 13.52
C SER A 217 -19.19 11.46 12.52
N LYS A 218 -19.77 12.57 13.01
CA LYS A 218 -20.25 13.66 12.17
C LYS A 218 -19.11 14.53 11.63
N ARG A 219 -18.01 14.67 12.38
CA ARG A 219 -16.95 15.66 12.11
C ARG A 219 -15.67 15.07 11.53
N SER A 220 -15.35 13.81 11.84
CA SER A 220 -14.03 13.23 11.55
C SER A 220 -14.05 11.83 10.96
N PHE A 221 -15.19 11.13 10.93
CA PHE A 221 -15.23 9.82 10.29
C PHE A 221 -15.38 9.95 8.77
N PRO A 222 -14.65 9.12 7.99
CA PRO A 222 -14.96 8.96 6.57
C PRO A 222 -16.35 8.35 6.42
N LEU A 223 -16.97 8.56 5.26
CA LEU A 223 -18.35 8.16 4.99
C LEU A 223 -18.64 6.67 5.29
N CYS A 224 -17.68 5.77 5.03
CA CYS A 224 -17.81 4.35 5.35
C CYS A 224 -17.98 4.07 6.84
N MET A 225 -17.25 4.78 7.70
CA MET A 225 -17.31 4.59 9.16
C MET A 225 -18.44 5.39 9.79
N ARG A 226 -18.75 6.58 9.24
CA ARG A 226 -19.92 7.36 9.61
C ARG A 226 -21.20 6.55 9.39
N TYR A 227 -21.32 5.91 8.23
CA TYR A 227 -22.47 5.06 7.94
C TYR A 227 -22.59 3.87 8.90
N LEU A 228 -21.49 3.16 9.18
CA LEU A 228 -21.49 2.05 10.14
C LEU A 228 -21.92 2.50 11.54
N HIS A 229 -21.47 3.67 11.98
CA HIS A 229 -21.89 4.25 13.26
C HIS A 229 -23.38 4.61 13.27
N GLU A 230 -23.88 5.24 12.21
CA GLU A 230 -25.31 5.56 12.06
C GLU A 230 -26.18 4.29 12.13
N GLN A 231 -25.78 3.23 11.43
CA GLN A 231 -26.51 1.96 11.46
C GLN A 231 -26.40 1.24 12.80
N MET A 232 -25.26 1.34 13.48
CA MET A 232 -25.09 0.80 14.83
C MET A 232 -26.09 1.42 15.80
N ILE A 233 -26.26 2.74 15.78
CA ILE A 233 -27.17 3.46 16.68
C ILE A 233 -28.63 3.21 16.28
N GLN A 234 -28.94 3.21 14.98
CA GLN A 234 -30.32 3.03 14.52
C GLN A 234 -30.84 1.61 14.74
N GLN A 235 -30.01 0.60 14.48
CA GLN A 235 -30.41 -0.81 14.55
C GLN A 235 -30.02 -1.47 15.86
N HIS A 236 -29.23 -0.78 16.69
CA HIS A 236 -28.64 -1.32 17.92
C HIS A 236 -27.87 -2.63 17.69
N HIS A 237 -27.42 -2.86 16.45
CA HIS A 237 -26.71 -4.06 16.04
C HIS A 237 -26.02 -3.86 14.68
N LEU A 238 -24.92 -4.59 14.45
CA LEU A 238 -24.27 -4.70 13.14
C LEU A 238 -23.98 -6.16 12.81
N LYS A 239 -24.04 -6.54 11.53
CA LYS A 239 -23.64 -7.88 11.04
C LYS A 239 -22.12 -8.09 11.14
N HIS A 240 -21.66 -9.33 10.99
CA HIS A 240 -20.28 -9.74 11.28
C HIS A 240 -19.21 -8.86 10.62
N LEU A 241 -19.29 -8.64 9.30
CA LEU A 241 -18.32 -7.82 8.58
C LEU A 241 -18.36 -6.34 8.99
N GLY A 242 -19.56 -5.80 9.23
CA GLY A 242 -19.75 -4.44 9.74
C GLY A 242 -19.12 -4.26 11.12
N ARG A 243 -19.34 -5.21 12.04
CA ARG A 243 -18.69 -5.21 13.36
C ARG A 243 -17.18 -5.24 13.24
N LEU A 244 -16.63 -6.06 12.34
CA LEU A 244 -15.20 -6.21 12.17
C LEU A 244 -14.56 -4.94 11.59
N GLN A 245 -15.09 -4.41 10.49
CA GLN A 245 -14.63 -3.17 9.87
C GLN A 245 -14.67 -2.00 10.87
N TYR A 246 -15.79 -1.86 11.58
CA TYR A 246 -15.98 -0.74 12.49
C TYR A 246 -15.14 -0.85 13.77
N ARG A 247 -15.10 -2.03 14.41
CA ARG A 247 -14.33 -2.26 15.63
C ARG A 247 -12.84 -2.03 15.41
N LEU A 248 -12.29 -2.52 14.29
CA LEU A 248 -10.88 -2.31 13.99
C LEU A 248 -10.57 -0.85 13.68
N PHE A 249 -11.48 -0.13 13.02
CA PHE A 249 -11.35 1.32 12.86
C PHE A 249 -11.36 2.04 14.22
N LEU A 250 -12.29 1.72 15.13
CA LEU A 250 -12.37 2.33 16.47
C LEU A 250 -11.10 2.09 17.29
N LYS A 251 -10.57 0.87 17.25
CA LYS A 251 -9.25 0.55 17.83
C LYS A 251 -8.16 1.44 17.23
N GLY A 252 -8.15 1.58 15.90
CA GLY A 252 -7.15 2.35 15.19
C GLY A 252 -7.20 3.87 15.43
N ILE A 253 -8.34 4.43 15.85
CA ILE A 253 -8.43 5.85 16.24
C ILE A 253 -8.04 6.09 17.71
N GLY A 254 -7.83 5.02 18.50
CA GLY A 254 -7.43 5.13 19.90
C GLY A 254 -8.52 4.88 20.92
N LEU A 255 -9.67 4.32 20.53
CA LEU A 255 -10.68 3.88 21.50
C LEU A 255 -10.10 2.71 22.32
N SER A 256 -10.08 2.83 23.65
CA SER A 256 -9.56 1.76 24.52
C SER A 256 -10.45 0.51 24.45
N LEU A 257 -9.91 -0.64 24.88
CA LEU A 257 -10.69 -1.88 24.97
C LEU A 257 -11.92 -1.69 25.86
N ASP A 258 -11.77 -1.03 27.01
CA ASP A 258 -12.86 -0.83 27.96
C ASP A 258 -13.94 0.09 27.38
N GLU A 259 -13.57 1.19 26.72
CA GLU A 259 -14.52 2.09 26.07
C GLU A 259 -15.21 1.42 24.87
N CYS A 260 -14.47 0.61 24.11
CA CYS A 260 -15.04 -0.19 23.02
C CYS A 260 -16.06 -1.21 23.54
N MET A 261 -15.73 -1.89 24.64
CA MET A 261 -16.63 -2.81 25.32
C MET A 261 -17.88 -2.12 25.86
N LYS A 262 -17.74 -0.93 26.48
CA LYS A 262 -18.86 -0.11 26.91
C LYS A 262 -19.77 0.26 25.74
N PHE A 263 -19.20 0.75 24.64
CA PHE A 263 -19.94 1.12 23.44
C PHE A 263 -20.76 -0.06 22.87
N PHE A 264 -20.12 -1.19 22.57
CA PHE A 264 -20.82 -2.34 21.98
C PHE A 264 -21.85 -2.95 22.94
N ARG A 265 -21.56 -2.97 24.26
CA ARG A 265 -22.51 -3.47 25.27
C ARG A 265 -23.72 -2.56 25.38
N HIS A 266 -23.52 -1.24 25.43
CA HIS A 266 -24.60 -0.27 25.49
C HIS A 266 -25.52 -0.44 24.28
N GLU A 267 -24.97 -0.32 23.07
CA GLU A 267 -25.77 -0.35 21.86
C GLU A 267 -26.52 -1.68 21.67
N PHE A 268 -25.90 -2.84 21.95
CA PHE A 268 -26.58 -4.13 21.72
C PHE A 268 -27.70 -4.42 22.72
N VAL A 269 -27.63 -3.83 23.91
CA VAL A 269 -28.61 -4.07 24.98
C VAL A 269 -29.74 -3.03 24.97
N THR A 270 -29.50 -1.82 24.46
CA THR A 270 -30.43 -0.68 24.52
C THR A 270 -31.85 -1.00 24.03
N ASN A 271 -32.01 -1.73 22.92
CA ASN A 271 -33.34 -2.06 22.37
C ASN A 271 -33.96 -3.34 22.95
N GLY A 272 -33.32 -3.98 23.94
CA GLY A 272 -33.78 -5.24 24.53
C GLY A 272 -33.68 -6.47 23.62
N SER A 273 -33.10 -6.35 22.42
CA SER A 273 -32.91 -7.48 21.50
C SER A 273 -31.86 -8.49 22.00
N MET A 274 -30.96 -8.04 22.86
CA MET A 274 -29.93 -8.85 23.50
C MET A 274 -29.87 -8.52 24.99
N ASN A 275 -29.80 -9.53 25.84
CA ASN A 275 -29.56 -9.32 27.26
C ASN A 275 -28.04 -9.21 27.56
N PRO A 276 -27.65 -8.58 28.68
CA PRO A 276 -26.23 -8.43 29.03
C PRO A 276 -25.45 -9.74 29.08
N ALA A 277 -26.06 -10.82 29.59
CA ALA A 277 -25.39 -12.13 29.69
C ALA A 277 -25.12 -12.75 28.30
N GLN A 278 -26.00 -12.52 27.32
CA GLN A 278 -25.82 -12.97 25.95
C GLN A 278 -24.68 -12.19 25.27
N PHE A 279 -24.59 -10.88 25.48
CA PHE A 279 -23.48 -10.06 24.99
C PHE A 279 -22.12 -10.57 25.51
N GLU A 280 -22.02 -10.86 26.82
CA GLU A 280 -20.81 -11.42 27.44
C GLU A 280 -20.35 -12.69 26.74
N ARG A 281 -21.28 -13.61 26.45
CA ARG A 281 -20.94 -14.91 25.82
C ARG A 281 -20.57 -14.78 24.35
N GLU A 282 -21.28 -13.98 23.58
CA GLU A 282 -21.19 -13.99 22.10
C GLU A 282 -20.17 -13.00 21.52
N HIS A 283 -19.88 -11.89 22.24
CA HIS A 283 -19.16 -10.76 21.64
C HIS A 283 -17.88 -10.37 22.36
N VAL A 284 -17.80 -10.55 23.67
CA VAL A 284 -16.66 -10.09 24.47
C VAL A 284 -15.35 -10.75 24.06
N TYR A 285 -15.35 -12.06 23.85
CA TYR A 285 -14.18 -12.78 23.36
C TYR A 285 -13.68 -12.19 22.03
N ASN A 286 -14.59 -11.96 21.08
CA ASN A 286 -14.26 -11.41 19.77
C ASN A 286 -13.71 -9.97 19.84
N ILE A 287 -14.19 -9.17 20.80
CA ILE A 287 -13.70 -7.81 21.02
C ILE A 287 -12.28 -7.88 21.64
N ARG A 288 -12.07 -8.65 22.71
CA ARG A 288 -10.75 -8.81 23.33
C ARG A 288 -9.69 -9.35 22.37
N HIS A 289 -10.07 -10.34 21.56
CA HIS A 289 -9.21 -10.90 20.53
C HIS A 289 -8.79 -9.85 19.49
N ALA A 290 -9.70 -8.95 19.09
CA ALA A 290 -9.36 -7.86 18.17
C ALA A 290 -8.33 -6.88 18.76
N TYR A 291 -8.28 -6.73 20.08
CA TYR A 291 -7.30 -5.89 20.81
C TYR A 291 -6.03 -6.65 21.22
N GLY A 292 -5.88 -7.92 20.86
CA GLY A 292 -4.67 -8.72 21.15
C GLY A 292 -4.57 -9.26 22.57
N GLN A 293 -5.66 -9.22 23.35
CA GLN A 293 -5.73 -9.69 24.74
C GLN A 293 -6.10 -11.19 24.86
N GLU A 294 -6.32 -11.90 23.74
CA GLU A 294 -6.68 -13.33 23.70
C GLU A 294 -5.99 -14.00 22.49
N GLY A 295 -5.68 -15.31 22.58
CA GLY A 295 -5.13 -16.11 21.46
C GLY A 295 -3.62 -15.91 21.19
N LYS A 296 -3.18 -15.95 19.91
CA LYS A 296 -1.77 -15.79 19.47
C LYS A 296 -1.17 -14.36 19.71
N HIS A 297 -1.81 -13.53 20.53
CA HIS A 297 -1.46 -12.12 20.74
C HIS A 297 -1.32 -11.30 19.43
N THR A 298 -2.03 -11.67 18.38
CA THR A 298 -1.97 -10.97 17.09
C THR A 298 -2.98 -9.83 17.08
N SER A 299 -2.47 -8.60 17.23
CA SER A 299 -3.25 -7.37 17.13
C SER A 299 -3.75 -7.19 15.69
N TYR A 300 -5.03 -7.46 15.42
CA TYR A 300 -5.60 -7.28 14.07
C TYR A 300 -5.50 -5.82 13.60
N THR A 301 -5.01 -5.65 12.38
CA THR A 301 -4.78 -4.35 11.75
C THR A 301 -6.11 -3.75 11.25
N PRO A 302 -6.36 -2.45 11.45
CA PRO A 302 -7.45 -1.75 10.79
C PRO A 302 -7.46 -1.95 9.27
N TYR A 303 -8.66 -1.92 8.69
CA TYR A 303 -8.82 -2.19 7.26
C TYR A 303 -8.46 -0.96 6.43
N SER A 304 -7.63 -1.17 5.40
CA SER A 304 -7.31 -0.15 4.39
C SER A 304 -8.50 0.12 3.46
N CYS A 305 -8.51 1.27 2.78
CA CYS A 305 -9.55 1.56 1.79
C CYS A 305 -9.60 0.49 0.69
N MET A 306 -8.43 0.04 0.20
CA MET A 306 -8.38 -1.00 -0.83
C MET A 306 -8.99 -2.32 -0.36
N LYS A 307 -8.73 -2.73 0.90
CA LYS A 307 -9.37 -3.91 1.48
C LYS A 307 -10.89 -3.75 1.51
N ILE A 308 -11.39 -2.63 2.01
CA ILE A 308 -12.83 -2.35 2.12
C ILE A 308 -13.51 -2.27 0.74
N ILE A 309 -12.81 -1.79 -0.29
CA ILE A 309 -13.30 -1.71 -1.67
C ILE A 309 -13.33 -3.08 -2.37
N GLN A 310 -12.43 -3.98 -2.00
CA GLN A 310 -12.28 -5.32 -2.60
C GLN A 310 -13.08 -6.41 -1.87
N ASP A 311 -13.44 -6.18 -0.61
CA ASP A 311 -14.30 -7.09 0.16
C ASP A 311 -15.68 -7.25 -0.52
N PRO A 312 -16.39 -8.38 -0.31
CA PRO A 312 -17.68 -8.63 -0.94
C PRO A 312 -18.71 -7.53 -0.70
N SER A 313 -19.48 -7.21 -1.74
CA SER A 313 -20.58 -6.26 -1.65
C SER A 313 -21.54 -6.62 -0.51
N PRO A 314 -22.00 -5.65 0.29
CA PRO A 314 -22.95 -5.90 1.37
C PRO A 314 -24.26 -6.49 0.86
N GLY A 315 -24.74 -7.55 1.52
CA GLY A 315 -26.07 -8.10 1.31
C GLY A 315 -27.18 -7.34 2.03
N VAL A 316 -28.37 -7.93 2.08
CA VAL A 316 -29.53 -7.36 2.78
C VAL A 316 -29.22 -7.19 4.27
N ASN A 317 -29.45 -5.98 4.81
CA ASN A 317 -29.14 -5.60 6.19
C ASN A 317 -27.64 -5.70 6.56
N GLU A 318 -26.74 -5.70 5.58
CA GLU A 318 -25.30 -5.53 5.79
C GLU A 318 -24.89 -4.10 5.40
N HIS A 319 -24.04 -3.50 6.22
CA HIS A 319 -23.72 -2.07 6.13
C HIS A 319 -22.20 -1.80 6.01
N HIS A 320 -21.39 -2.85 5.82
CA HIS A 320 -19.94 -2.72 5.65
C HIS A 320 -19.57 -2.19 4.25
N GLY A 321 -18.27 -2.08 3.99
CA GLY A 321 -17.76 -1.71 2.69
C GLY A 321 -17.59 -0.20 2.49
N CYS A 322 -17.30 0.18 1.24
CA CYS A 322 -17.07 1.56 0.82
C CYS A 322 -18.35 2.11 0.15
N PRO A 323 -18.96 3.18 0.68
CA PRO A 323 -20.16 3.80 0.09
C PRO A 323 -19.98 4.20 -1.38
N TYR A 324 -18.81 4.74 -1.73
CA TYR A 324 -18.50 5.13 -3.11
C TYR A 324 -18.40 3.94 -4.06
N ARG A 325 -18.21 2.71 -3.56
CA ARG A 325 -18.14 1.49 -4.38
C ARG A 325 -19.45 0.69 -4.38
N HIS A 326 -20.05 0.54 -3.21
CA HIS A 326 -21.11 -0.45 -2.99
C HIS A 326 -22.52 0.13 -3.00
N TRP A 327 -22.68 1.44 -2.82
CA TRP A 327 -23.99 2.07 -3.06
C TRP A 327 -24.17 2.31 -4.56
N ASP A 328 -25.40 2.17 -5.01
CA ASP A 328 -25.77 2.67 -6.33
C ASP A 328 -25.71 4.21 -6.35
N ILE A 329 -25.62 4.76 -7.56
CA ILE A 329 -25.42 6.21 -7.76
C ILE A 329 -26.60 7.02 -7.22
N GLN A 330 -27.84 6.50 -7.29
CA GLN A 330 -29.02 7.21 -6.81
C GLN A 330 -29.02 7.29 -5.29
N THR A 331 -28.77 6.17 -4.61
CA THR A 331 -28.63 6.12 -3.14
C THR A 331 -27.49 7.01 -2.67
N LEU A 332 -26.34 6.97 -3.35
CA LEU A 332 -25.20 7.83 -3.01
C LEU A 332 -25.56 9.31 -3.14
N LYS A 333 -26.18 9.72 -4.26
CA LYS A 333 -26.63 11.11 -4.47
C LYS A 333 -27.62 11.55 -3.40
N GLN A 334 -28.66 10.74 -3.15
CA GLN A 334 -29.70 11.04 -2.18
C GLN A 334 -29.13 11.23 -0.78
N ARG A 335 -28.22 10.35 -0.34
CA ARG A 335 -27.61 10.46 0.99
C ARG A 335 -26.66 11.65 1.11
N LEU A 336 -25.84 11.92 0.10
CA LEU A 336 -24.96 13.10 0.08
C LEU A 336 -25.75 14.39 0.23
N THR A 337 -26.84 14.55 -0.50
CA THR A 337 -27.67 15.77 -0.46
C THR A 337 -28.54 15.84 0.79
N ASN A 338 -29.25 14.76 1.17
CA ASN A 338 -30.29 14.83 2.20
C ASN A 338 -29.81 14.54 3.62
N ASN A 339 -28.76 13.73 3.78
CA ASN A 339 -28.29 13.29 5.11
C ASN A 339 -26.99 13.98 5.52
N TYR A 340 -26.19 14.42 4.54
CA TYR A 340 -24.86 14.98 4.75
C TYR A 340 -24.75 16.45 4.30
N ASP A 341 -25.85 17.03 3.81
CA ASP A 341 -25.99 18.43 3.37
C ASP A 341 -24.89 18.88 2.39
N VAL A 342 -24.43 17.97 1.52
CA VAL A 342 -23.42 18.29 0.51
C VAL A 342 -24.07 19.08 -0.62
N ASN A 343 -23.43 20.17 -1.05
CA ASN A 343 -23.93 20.98 -2.15
C ASN A 343 -23.99 20.20 -3.48
N GLU A 344 -24.77 20.70 -4.43
CA GLU A 344 -25.00 19.99 -5.69
C GLU A 344 -23.72 19.86 -6.54
N GLU A 345 -22.87 20.88 -6.55
CA GLU A 345 -21.60 20.90 -7.30
C GLU A 345 -20.65 19.78 -6.83
N THR A 346 -20.35 19.72 -5.53
CA THR A 346 -19.48 18.69 -4.95
C THR A 346 -20.13 17.31 -5.05
N THR A 347 -21.46 17.21 -4.91
CA THR A 347 -22.17 15.95 -5.10
C THR A 347 -21.96 15.40 -6.52
N ASN A 348 -22.08 16.26 -7.54
CA ASN A 348 -21.86 15.86 -8.93
C ASN A 348 -20.39 15.46 -9.18
N GLU A 349 -19.42 16.16 -8.57
CA GLU A 349 -18.01 15.79 -8.65
C GLU A 349 -17.74 14.40 -8.00
N ILE A 350 -18.27 14.14 -6.81
CA ILE A 350 -18.13 12.85 -6.12
C ILE A 350 -18.71 11.72 -6.98
N ILE A 351 -19.88 11.96 -7.60
CA ILE A 351 -20.52 10.99 -8.50
C ILE A 351 -19.66 10.75 -9.74
N ASP A 352 -19.09 11.78 -10.34
CA ASP A 352 -18.20 11.66 -11.50
C ASP A 352 -16.97 10.79 -11.16
N LYS A 353 -16.28 11.09 -10.05
CA LYS A 353 -15.14 10.26 -9.60
C LYS A 353 -15.55 8.82 -9.32
N THR A 354 -16.73 8.61 -8.75
CA THR A 354 -17.28 7.28 -8.45
C THR A 354 -17.54 6.48 -9.73
N LYS A 355 -18.12 7.11 -10.77
CA LYS A 355 -18.35 6.47 -12.08
C LYS A 355 -17.05 6.03 -12.76
N HIS A 356 -15.96 6.80 -12.57
CA HIS A 356 -14.63 6.46 -13.07
C HIS A 356 -13.84 5.50 -12.16
N HIS A 357 -14.50 4.86 -11.18
CA HIS A 357 -13.87 3.94 -10.21
C HIS A 357 -12.79 4.59 -9.32
N HIS A 358 -12.75 5.92 -9.23
CA HIS A 358 -11.82 6.69 -8.41
C HIS A 358 -12.37 6.90 -6.99
N TYR A 359 -12.70 5.81 -6.29
CA TYR A 359 -13.42 5.82 -5.01
C TYR A 359 -12.71 6.57 -3.87
N GLN A 360 -11.39 6.45 -3.80
CA GLN A 360 -10.58 7.14 -2.79
C GLN A 360 -10.53 8.64 -3.06
N ILE A 361 -10.50 9.05 -4.34
CA ILE A 361 -10.56 10.46 -4.74
C ILE A 361 -11.94 11.02 -4.42
N ALA A 362 -13.02 10.27 -4.67
CA ALA A 362 -14.37 10.64 -4.24
C ALA A 362 -14.46 10.87 -2.71
N CYS A 363 -13.80 10.00 -1.93
CA CYS A 363 -13.68 10.17 -0.48
C CYS A 363 -12.87 11.43 -0.09
N GLN A 364 -11.83 11.76 -0.85
CA GLN A 364 -11.06 12.99 -0.65
C GLN A 364 -11.87 14.25 -0.97
N VAL A 365 -12.65 14.27 -2.06
CA VAL A 365 -13.53 15.40 -2.39
C VAL A 365 -14.53 15.64 -1.24
N PHE A 366 -15.09 14.58 -0.67
CA PHE A 366 -15.95 14.69 0.51
C PHE A 366 -15.20 15.22 1.75
N PHE A 367 -13.95 14.79 1.98
CA PHE A 367 -13.09 15.34 3.04
C PHE A 367 -12.89 16.85 2.89
N GLU A 368 -12.52 17.28 1.69
CA GLU A 368 -12.24 18.67 1.35
C GLU A 368 -13.47 19.55 1.57
N TYR A 369 -14.64 19.09 1.13
CA TYR A 369 -15.92 19.74 1.38
C TYR A 369 -16.22 19.90 2.88
N GLN A 370 -16.13 18.80 3.64
CA GLN A 370 -16.47 18.78 5.06
C GLN A 370 -15.56 19.69 5.92
N HIS A 371 -14.29 19.81 5.54
CA HIS A 371 -13.30 20.63 6.26
C HIS A 371 -13.10 22.02 5.66
N LYS A 372 -13.83 22.36 4.58
CA LYS A 372 -13.72 23.64 3.86
C LYS A 372 -12.28 23.95 3.41
N VAL A 373 -11.56 22.92 2.97
CA VAL A 373 -10.19 23.02 2.42
C VAL A 373 -10.21 22.63 0.94
N LYS A 374 -9.31 23.19 0.14
CA LYS A 374 -9.16 22.82 -1.28
C LYS A 374 -7.79 22.19 -1.50
N ASN A 375 -7.72 21.13 -2.31
CA ASN A 375 -6.46 20.48 -2.73
C ASN A 375 -5.58 20.08 -1.54
N TYR A 376 -6.13 19.37 -0.55
CA TYR A 376 -5.37 18.99 0.65
C TYR A 376 -4.21 18.02 0.32
N GLY A 377 -4.27 17.32 -0.82
CA GLY A 377 -3.09 16.73 -1.47
C GLY A 377 -2.49 15.50 -0.79
N ILE A 378 -3.15 14.93 0.22
CA ILE A 378 -2.58 13.82 1.02
C ILE A 378 -2.79 12.44 0.39
N GLY A 379 -3.76 12.27 -0.52
CA GLY A 379 -4.07 10.98 -1.13
C GLY A 379 -4.61 9.99 -0.08
N ILE A 380 -5.91 10.08 0.22
CA ILE A 380 -6.54 9.28 1.27
C ILE A 380 -6.57 7.79 0.87
N ASN A 381 -5.86 6.95 1.62
CA ASN A 381 -5.77 5.50 1.34
C ASN A 381 -6.24 4.61 2.50
N HIS A 382 -6.57 5.19 3.66
CA HIS A 382 -7.01 4.46 4.85
C HIS A 382 -8.05 5.25 5.67
N PRO A 383 -9.11 4.62 6.22
CA PRO A 383 -10.09 5.31 7.07
C PRO A 383 -9.49 5.99 8.31
N ASN A 384 -8.60 5.33 9.05
CA ASN A 384 -7.87 5.95 10.16
C ASN A 384 -6.98 7.13 9.73
N GLN A 385 -6.41 7.14 8.52
CA GLN A 385 -5.69 8.30 7.98
C GLN A 385 -6.65 9.49 7.81
N TYR A 386 -7.82 9.26 7.19
CA TYR A 386 -8.86 10.29 7.06
C TYR A 386 -9.20 10.88 8.43
N PHE A 387 -9.40 10.03 9.43
CA PHE A 387 -9.72 10.48 10.79
C PHE A 387 -8.61 11.35 11.39
N ASN A 388 -7.35 10.89 11.32
CA ASN A 388 -6.22 11.63 11.90
C ASN A 388 -6.03 12.98 11.23
N GLU A 389 -6.12 13.05 9.90
CA GLU A 389 -6.01 14.30 9.16
C GLU A 389 -7.17 15.26 9.47
N SER A 390 -8.40 14.74 9.63
CA SER A 390 -9.52 15.53 10.11
C SER A 390 -9.24 16.11 11.51
N ARG A 391 -8.75 15.30 12.43
CA ARG A 391 -8.42 15.75 13.79
C ARG A 391 -7.32 16.81 13.79
N LYS A 392 -6.28 16.67 12.97
CA LYS A 392 -5.22 17.68 12.83
C LYS A 392 -5.77 19.03 12.39
N LEU A 393 -6.65 19.05 11.38
CA LEU A 393 -7.29 20.27 10.90
C LEU A 393 -8.20 20.91 11.96
N LEU A 394 -9.00 20.12 12.67
CA LEU A 394 -9.97 20.63 13.64
C LEU A 394 -9.35 21.07 14.97
N THR A 395 -8.21 20.50 15.36
CA THR A 395 -7.50 20.84 16.61
C THR A 395 -6.41 21.90 16.42
N GLY A 396 -6.20 22.40 15.20
CA GLY A 396 -5.29 23.52 14.91
C GLY A 396 -3.80 23.15 14.91
N SER A 397 -3.45 21.87 14.80
CA SER A 397 -2.04 21.41 14.76
C SER A 397 -1.42 21.58 13.36
N THR A 398 -1.56 22.75 12.75
CA THR A 398 -1.10 23.00 11.38
C THR A 398 0.28 23.65 11.39
N THR A 399 1.33 22.81 11.34
CA THR A 399 2.61 23.24 10.77
C THR A 399 2.46 23.10 9.25
N ASN A 400 2.18 24.22 8.57
CA ASN A 400 2.25 24.50 7.11
C ASN A 400 0.98 25.20 6.59
N GLN A 401 0.92 26.51 6.81
CA GLN A 401 0.10 27.43 5.99
C GLN A 401 0.92 28.18 4.93
N ASN A 402 2.21 27.85 4.73
CA ASN A 402 3.06 28.56 3.77
C ASN A 402 3.43 27.68 2.57
N ALA A 403 2.47 27.42 1.68
CA ALA A 403 2.71 27.17 0.26
C ALA A 403 1.36 27.01 -0.44
N ILE A 404 0.77 28.12 -0.89
CA ILE A 404 -0.01 28.32 -2.13
C ILE A 404 -0.41 29.80 -2.06
N ASN A 405 0.52 30.66 -2.43
CA ASN A 405 0.26 32.02 -2.89
C ASN A 405 1.51 32.41 -3.67
N ASN A 406 1.55 32.04 -4.96
CA ASN A 406 2.22 32.75 -6.04
C ASN A 406 2.17 31.90 -7.32
N SER A 407 1.24 32.25 -8.22
CA SER A 407 1.51 32.51 -9.64
C SER A 407 0.19 32.56 -10.43
N MET A 408 -0.41 33.74 -10.53
CA MET A 408 -1.20 34.11 -11.71
C MET A 408 -0.42 35.23 -12.42
N PRO A 409 0.00 35.07 -13.69
CA PRO A 409 0.55 36.17 -14.44
C PRO A 409 -0.61 37.11 -14.84
N GLN A 410 -0.56 38.35 -14.35
CA GLN A 410 -1.37 39.44 -14.88
C GLN A 410 -0.90 39.74 -16.30
N ASN A 411 -1.77 39.46 -17.27
CA ASN A 411 -1.64 39.98 -18.63
C ASN A 411 -2.09 41.45 -18.60
N THR A 412 -1.14 42.37 -18.50
CA THR A 412 -1.36 43.79 -18.82
C THR A 412 -1.41 43.96 -20.33
N SER A 413 -2.62 44.12 -20.85
CA SER A 413 -2.86 44.79 -22.12
C SER A 413 -2.58 46.28 -21.94
N GLN A 414 -1.68 46.86 -22.74
CA GLN A 414 -1.91 48.14 -23.44
C GLN A 414 -0.70 48.58 -24.27
N ILE A 415 -1.01 48.84 -25.55
CA ILE A 415 -0.35 49.65 -26.58
C ILE A 415 0.88 49.04 -27.27
#